data_AF-L0F1M8-F1
#
_entry.id   AF-L0F1M8-F1
#
_cell.length_a   1.000
_cell.length_b   1.000
_cell.length_c   1.000
_cell.angle_alpha   90.00
_cell.angle_beta   90.00
_cell.angle_gamma   90.00
#
_symmetry.space_group_name_H-M   'P 1'
#
loop_
_entity.id
_entity.type
_entity.pdbx_description
1 polymer ?
#
loop_
_entity_poly.entity_id
_entity_poly.type
_entity_poly.pdbx_seq_one_letter_code
_entity_poly.pdbx_strand_id
1 'polypeptide(L)'
;MKKTMKKTRKNYLIPLCTILLIFAFIPGCGEKEQTTPKDSSSTTGQAQETSPQDELEKAGEDLEDVLSALATPGWPTGKISDKVPEYPYGEVKNSGDYGDGEYVILISPTNKDELKEYFNLLEGNGYTLSDGDRARLGTLALRFQFNSTDTLQMIVSDAGTSKWPSLPGDLLAPDKGTLDGDVDAVELSDAEKASGNYYSAGFTLVDLTEEDCLAYVQKQVDNGWEGGGDMATKEINIEGVTCDLMLQFVQFYDGQADFRLEAWAK
;
A
#
# COMPACT_ATOMS: atom_id res chain seq x y z
N MET A 1 -43.85 23.03 27.52
CA MET A 1 -43.03 22.94 28.75
C MET A 1 -41.60 22.58 28.36
N LYS A 2 -40.64 23.44 28.72
CA LYS A 2 -39.20 23.24 28.51
C LYS A 2 -38.66 22.24 29.53
N LYS A 3 -37.77 21.33 29.11
CA LYS A 3 -36.69 20.80 29.97
C LYS A 3 -35.44 20.55 29.14
N THR A 4 -34.53 21.52 29.24
CA THR A 4 -33.10 21.47 28.93
C THR A 4 -32.32 20.84 30.08
N MET A 5 -31.41 19.92 29.78
CA MET A 5 -30.15 19.62 30.50
C MET A 5 -29.18 19.09 29.43
N LYS A 6 -28.01 19.65 29.07
CA LYS A 6 -26.91 20.44 29.68
C LYS A 6 -25.78 19.58 30.30
N LYS A 7 -24.65 19.58 29.55
CA LYS A 7 -23.23 19.33 29.88
C LYS A 7 -22.83 17.89 30.30
N THR A 8 -21.67 17.37 29.89
CA THR A 8 -20.34 17.98 30.04
C THR A 8 -19.29 17.41 29.06
N ARG A 9 -18.55 18.29 28.36
CA ARG A 9 -17.33 17.96 27.60
C ARG A 9 -16.15 17.82 28.56
N LYS A 10 -15.28 16.83 28.37
CA LYS A 10 -13.93 16.81 28.95
C LYS A 10 -12.93 17.19 27.87
N ASN A 11 -12.21 18.26 28.14
CA ASN A 11 -11.05 18.73 27.39
C ASN A 11 -9.83 17.90 27.84
N TYR A 12 -9.00 17.44 26.91
CA TYR A 12 -7.60 17.14 27.21
C TYR A 12 -6.71 18.03 26.36
N LEU A 13 -5.79 18.64 27.08
CA LEU A 13 -4.95 19.77 26.74
C LEU A 13 -3.63 19.25 26.16
N ILE A 14 -3.20 19.83 25.04
CA ILE A 14 -1.85 19.69 24.47
C ILE A 14 -0.86 20.50 25.33
N PRO A 15 0.37 20.00 25.52
CA PRO A 15 1.58 20.82 25.34
C PRO A 15 2.59 20.07 24.45
N LEU A 16 2.94 20.52 23.24
CA LEU A 16 3.91 21.56 22.85
C LEU A 16 5.32 21.41 23.47
N CYS A 17 6.24 21.02 22.59
CA CYS A 17 7.67 21.35 22.50
C CYS A 17 8.58 21.23 23.73
N THR A 18 9.58 20.33 23.63
CA THR A 18 10.95 20.70 24.03
C THR A 18 11.99 19.94 23.20
N ILE A 19 12.64 20.68 22.31
CA ILE A 19 13.93 20.34 21.69
C ILE A 19 14.99 20.48 22.79
N LEU A 20 15.86 19.47 22.94
CA LEU A 20 17.19 19.66 23.53
C LEU A 20 18.18 18.67 22.90
N LEU A 21 18.91 19.20 21.93
CA LEU A 21 20.21 18.74 21.50
C LEU A 21 21.16 18.66 22.69
N ILE A 22 21.77 17.49 22.92
CA ILE A 22 23.07 17.40 23.57
C ILE A 22 23.96 16.53 22.67
N PHE A 23 24.80 17.23 21.90
CA PHE A 23 26.04 16.69 21.37
C PHE A 23 27.03 16.45 22.51
N ALA A 24 27.94 15.52 22.22
CA ALA A 24 29.37 15.55 22.57
C ALA A 24 29.87 14.66 23.73
N PHE A 25 30.72 13.71 23.29
CA PHE A 25 31.92 13.15 23.94
C PHE A 25 31.79 12.41 25.27
N ILE A 26 32.04 11.09 25.25
CA ILE A 26 33.12 10.46 26.04
C ILE A 26 33.76 9.33 25.19
N PRO A 27 35.11 9.21 25.18
CA PRO A 27 35.90 8.45 24.22
C PRO A 27 36.08 6.97 24.61
N GLY A 28 36.59 6.19 23.65
CA GLY A 28 37.01 4.82 23.86
C GLY A 28 38.08 4.67 24.94
N CYS A 29 37.97 3.58 25.70
CA CYS A 29 39.01 3.01 26.54
C CYS A 29 39.32 1.61 26.00
N GLY A 30 40.41 1.50 25.24
CA GLY A 30 41.15 0.27 25.01
C GLY A 30 42.56 0.44 25.58
N GLU A 31 42.89 -0.43 26.52
CA GLU A 31 44.17 -0.80 27.13
C GLU A 31 45.51 -0.06 26.88
N LYS A 32 46.18 0.15 28.02
CA LYS A 32 47.61 -0.07 28.36
C LYS A 32 48.75 0.52 27.51
N GLU A 33 49.55 1.27 28.27
CA GLU A 33 51.00 1.31 28.31
C GLU A 33 51.79 2.06 27.23
N GLN A 34 52.91 2.58 27.71
CA GLN A 34 53.59 3.79 27.35
C GLN A 34 55.05 3.41 27.06
N THR A 35 55.58 3.72 25.87
CA THR A 35 56.93 4.31 25.67
C THR A 35 57.25 4.60 24.19
N THR A 36 57.70 5.83 23.96
CA THR A 36 58.34 6.54 22.81
C THR A 36 59.51 5.82 22.10
N PRO A 37 60.14 6.39 21.02
CA PRO A 37 59.67 7.30 19.93
C PRO A 37 60.21 6.96 18.50
N LYS A 38 59.76 7.78 17.52
CA LYS A 38 60.45 8.24 16.28
C LYS A 38 60.25 7.54 14.92
N ASP A 39 59.99 8.42 13.94
CA ASP A 39 60.26 8.39 12.49
C ASP A 39 59.31 7.65 11.51
N SER A 40 58.71 8.50 10.66
CA SER A 40 58.51 8.35 9.20
C SER A 40 57.23 7.70 8.64
N SER A 41 56.70 8.41 7.64
CA SER A 41 56.06 7.89 6.42
C SER A 41 54.55 7.61 6.42
N SER A 42 53.79 8.63 5.97
CA SER A 42 52.71 8.60 4.95
C SER A 42 51.78 7.38 4.85
N THR A 43 50.45 7.62 4.86
CA THR A 43 49.64 7.79 3.63
C THR A 43 48.16 8.01 3.98
N THR A 44 47.58 8.93 3.23
CA THR A 44 46.23 9.49 3.18
C THR A 44 45.10 8.47 3.03
N GLY A 45 43.95 8.78 3.64
CA GLY A 45 42.64 8.23 3.30
C GLY A 45 41.54 9.09 3.93
N GLN A 46 41.12 10.16 3.24
CA GLN A 46 39.94 10.94 3.61
C GLN A 46 38.69 10.14 3.22
N ALA A 47 37.91 9.72 4.22
CA ALA A 47 36.52 9.32 4.03
C ALA A 47 35.70 10.60 3.83
N GLN A 48 35.10 10.74 2.66
CA GLN A 48 34.22 11.85 2.31
C GLN A 48 32.81 11.47 2.77
N GLU A 49 32.35 12.10 3.86
CA GLU A 49 30.96 12.02 4.31
C GLU A 49 30.06 12.57 3.20
N THR A 50 29.25 11.70 2.62
CA THR A 50 28.26 12.06 1.59
C THR A 50 27.02 12.57 2.31
N SER A 51 26.54 13.75 1.92
CA SER A 51 25.33 14.35 2.49
C SER A 51 24.11 13.55 2.04
N PRO A 52 23.05 13.40 2.85
CA PRO A 52 21.78 12.83 2.41
C PRO A 52 21.17 13.54 1.19
N GLN A 53 21.55 14.79 0.92
CA GLN A 53 21.16 15.52 -0.29
C GLN A 53 21.93 15.04 -1.53
N ASP A 54 23.20 14.68 -1.39
CA ASP A 54 24.03 14.17 -2.49
C ASP A 54 23.59 12.74 -2.89
N GLU A 55 23.08 11.94 -1.95
CA GLU A 55 22.50 10.62 -2.24
C GLU A 55 21.15 10.73 -2.95
N LEU A 56 20.34 11.75 -2.61
CA LEU A 56 19.07 12.04 -3.29
C LEU A 56 19.27 12.58 -4.71
N GLU A 57 20.26 13.45 -4.91
CA GLU A 57 20.66 13.92 -6.25
C GLU A 57 21.19 12.78 -7.10
N LYS A 58 22.09 11.94 -6.57
CA LYS A 58 22.62 10.78 -7.32
C LYS A 58 21.56 9.73 -7.65
N ALA A 59 20.64 9.44 -6.72
CA ALA A 59 19.53 8.53 -7.00
C ALA A 59 18.58 9.12 -8.06
N GLY A 60 18.44 10.45 -8.11
CA GLY A 60 17.73 11.16 -9.16
C GLY A 60 18.42 11.05 -10.52
N GLU A 61 19.75 11.23 -10.57
CA GLU A 61 20.56 11.12 -11.78
C GLU A 61 20.58 9.68 -12.34
N ASP A 62 20.77 8.66 -11.49
CA ASP A 62 20.78 7.25 -11.89
C ASP A 62 19.39 6.80 -12.40
N LEU A 63 18.32 7.34 -11.80
CA LEU A 63 16.95 7.10 -12.25
C LEU A 63 16.72 7.79 -13.60
N GLU A 64 17.11 9.07 -13.76
CA GLU A 64 16.95 9.85 -15.00
C GLU A 64 17.73 9.24 -16.18
N ASP A 65 18.90 8.64 -15.94
CA ASP A 65 19.68 7.91 -16.94
C ASP A 65 19.00 6.57 -17.35
N VAL A 66 18.48 5.80 -16.40
CA VAL A 66 17.71 4.57 -16.69
C VAL A 66 16.41 4.88 -17.45
N LEU A 67 15.78 6.00 -17.12
CA LEU A 67 14.54 6.48 -17.72
C LEU A 67 14.76 7.05 -19.13
N SER A 68 15.87 7.76 -19.37
CA SER A 68 16.21 8.30 -20.69
C SER A 68 16.34 7.21 -21.77
N ALA A 69 16.65 5.96 -21.38
CA ALA A 69 16.69 4.82 -22.29
C ALA A 69 15.32 4.27 -22.71
N LEU A 70 14.23 4.69 -22.03
CA LEU A 70 12.85 4.20 -22.24
C LEU A 70 11.89 5.28 -22.80
N ALA A 71 12.41 6.47 -23.09
CA ALA A 71 11.66 7.69 -23.38
C ALA A 71 10.62 7.57 -24.51
N THR A 72 9.34 7.47 -24.14
CA THR A 72 8.20 7.79 -25.02
C THR A 72 7.56 9.09 -24.54
N PRO A 73 7.96 10.26 -25.09
CA PRO A 73 7.38 11.56 -24.69
C PRO A 73 5.90 11.67 -25.03
N GLY A 74 5.17 12.43 -24.22
CA GLY A 74 3.73 12.65 -24.36
C GLY A 74 2.88 11.66 -23.58
N TRP A 75 1.59 11.97 -23.44
CA TRP A 75 0.67 11.15 -22.67
C TRP A 75 0.54 9.73 -23.27
N PRO A 76 0.58 8.66 -22.45
CA PRO A 76 0.64 7.28 -22.92
C PRO A 76 -0.74 6.73 -23.38
N THR A 77 -1.39 7.42 -24.32
CA THR A 77 -2.70 7.06 -24.85
C THR A 77 -2.72 5.62 -25.39
N GLY A 78 -3.68 4.82 -24.93
CA GLY A 78 -3.82 3.42 -25.34
C GLY A 78 -2.81 2.46 -24.69
N LYS A 79 -1.95 2.95 -23.80
CA LYS A 79 -1.08 2.11 -22.95
C LYS A 79 -1.61 1.97 -21.53
N ILE A 80 -2.30 3.00 -21.03
CA ILE A 80 -3.05 3.00 -19.78
C ILE A 80 -4.55 3.08 -20.03
N SER A 81 -5.34 2.83 -18.99
CA SER A 81 -6.80 2.97 -19.00
C SER A 81 -7.22 4.37 -19.47
N ASP A 82 -8.24 4.44 -20.34
CA ASP A 82 -8.83 5.69 -20.83
C ASP A 82 -9.60 6.46 -19.75
N LYS A 83 -9.83 5.82 -18.61
CA LYS A 83 -10.39 6.43 -17.40
C LYS A 83 -9.38 7.28 -16.64
N VAL A 84 -8.08 7.20 -16.93
CA VAL A 84 -7.07 8.07 -16.34
C VAL A 84 -7.07 9.39 -17.12
N PRO A 85 -7.55 10.51 -16.54
CA PRO A 85 -7.49 11.79 -17.22
C PRO A 85 -6.04 12.21 -17.45
N GLU A 86 -5.78 12.99 -18.50
CA GLU A 86 -4.44 13.53 -18.74
C GLU A 86 -4.06 14.53 -17.64
N TYR A 87 -2.82 14.42 -17.15
CA TYR A 87 -2.28 15.37 -16.19
C TYR A 87 -1.96 16.70 -16.91
N PRO A 88 -2.63 17.81 -16.56
CA PRO A 88 -2.62 19.01 -17.41
C PRO A 88 -1.44 19.96 -17.15
N TYR A 89 -0.53 19.63 -16.23
CA TYR A 89 0.59 20.50 -15.83
C TYR A 89 1.94 19.85 -16.18
N GLY A 90 2.89 20.65 -16.67
CA GLY A 90 4.18 20.14 -17.13
C GLY A 90 4.09 19.30 -18.40
N GLU A 91 5.15 18.54 -18.68
CA GLU A 91 5.24 17.67 -19.85
C GLU A 91 5.62 16.24 -19.44
N VAL A 92 5.01 15.24 -20.08
CA VAL A 92 5.46 13.85 -19.93
C VAL A 92 6.82 13.69 -20.59
N LYS A 93 7.87 13.62 -19.76
CA LYS A 93 9.26 13.43 -20.21
C LYS A 93 9.54 11.97 -20.57
N ASN A 94 8.91 11.05 -19.84
CA ASN A 94 9.05 9.63 -20.08
C ASN A 94 7.80 8.89 -19.58
N SER A 95 7.52 7.74 -20.20
CA SER A 95 6.56 6.80 -19.68
C SER A 95 6.91 5.37 -20.13
N GLY A 96 6.58 4.37 -19.32
CA GLY A 96 6.90 2.99 -19.63
C GLY A 96 6.25 1.98 -18.70
N ASP A 97 6.10 0.77 -19.22
CA ASP A 97 5.70 -0.41 -18.46
C ASP A 97 6.90 -0.90 -17.64
N TYR A 98 6.76 -0.87 -16.31
CA TYR A 98 7.81 -1.28 -15.38
C TYR A 98 7.69 -2.74 -14.95
N GLY A 99 6.76 -3.50 -15.53
CA GLY A 99 6.45 -4.87 -15.13
C GLY A 99 5.39 -4.92 -14.03
N ASP A 100 4.94 -6.14 -13.74
CA ASP A 100 3.99 -6.43 -12.64
C ASP A 100 2.67 -5.63 -12.68
N GLY A 101 2.28 -5.16 -13.87
CA GLY A 101 1.04 -4.41 -14.08
C GLY A 101 1.11 -2.94 -13.69
N GLU A 102 2.30 -2.40 -13.39
CA GLU A 102 2.51 -0.97 -13.13
C GLU A 102 3.06 -0.24 -14.37
N TYR A 103 2.40 0.86 -14.74
CA TYR A 103 2.84 1.77 -15.78
C TYR A 103 3.27 3.11 -15.18
N VAL A 104 4.50 3.52 -15.44
CA VAL A 104 5.10 4.73 -14.86
C VAL A 104 5.04 5.88 -15.86
N ILE A 105 4.69 7.06 -15.38
CA ILE A 105 4.63 8.31 -16.15
C ILE A 105 5.41 9.36 -15.37
N LEU A 106 6.36 10.02 -16.04
CA LEU A 106 7.20 11.06 -15.46
C LEU A 106 6.89 12.40 -16.09
N ILE A 107 6.54 13.35 -15.23
CA ILE A 107 6.03 14.65 -15.61
C ILE A 107 6.94 15.72 -15.03
N SER A 108 7.44 16.60 -15.89
CA SER A 108 8.29 17.73 -15.50
C SER A 108 8.17 18.88 -16.51
N PRO A 109 8.34 20.14 -16.09
CA PRO A 109 8.32 20.58 -14.69
C PRO A 109 6.88 20.63 -14.16
N THR A 110 6.66 20.22 -12.92
CA THR A 110 5.38 20.38 -12.20
C THR A 110 5.63 20.56 -10.70
N ASN A 111 4.59 20.85 -9.90
CA ASN A 111 4.72 21.06 -8.46
C ASN A 111 3.53 20.52 -7.64
N LYS A 112 3.63 20.62 -6.31
CA LYS A 112 2.64 20.07 -5.37
C LYS A 112 1.27 20.76 -5.45
N ASP A 113 1.21 22.05 -5.78
CA ASP A 113 -0.06 22.76 -5.92
C ASP A 113 -0.79 22.29 -7.19
N GLU A 114 -0.03 22.05 -8.27
CA GLU A 114 -0.56 21.48 -9.52
C GLU A 114 -1.05 20.03 -9.34
N LEU A 115 -0.32 19.20 -8.57
CA LEU A 115 -0.81 17.87 -8.18
C LEU A 115 -2.11 17.95 -7.39
N LYS A 116 -2.26 18.94 -6.50
CA LYS A 116 -3.50 19.13 -5.74
C LYS A 116 -4.69 19.52 -6.63
N GLU A 117 -4.47 20.34 -7.66
CA GLU A 117 -5.53 20.62 -8.64
C GLU A 117 -5.91 19.37 -9.45
N TYR A 118 -4.93 18.52 -9.76
CA TYR A 118 -5.21 17.24 -10.39
C TYR A 118 -6.00 16.28 -9.49
N PHE A 119 -5.77 16.29 -8.17
CA PHE A 119 -6.61 15.57 -7.22
C PHE A 119 -8.06 16.02 -7.23
N ASN A 120 -8.32 17.33 -7.30
CA ASN A 120 -9.69 17.85 -7.44
C ASN A 120 -10.36 17.35 -8.73
N LEU A 121 -9.61 17.25 -9.83
CA LEU A 121 -10.09 16.68 -11.09
C LEU A 121 -10.43 15.19 -10.95
N LEU A 122 -9.58 14.42 -10.28
CA LEU A 122 -9.80 13.00 -10.04
C LEU A 122 -11.04 12.75 -9.18
N GLU A 123 -11.21 13.47 -8.07
CA GLU A 123 -12.44 13.41 -7.27
C GLU A 123 -13.68 13.77 -8.09
N GLY A 124 -13.59 14.81 -8.93
CA GLY A 124 -14.65 15.20 -9.86
C GLY A 124 -15.04 14.10 -10.86
N ASN A 125 -14.10 13.21 -11.18
CA ASN A 125 -14.29 12.04 -12.04
C ASN A 125 -14.65 10.76 -11.26
N GLY A 126 -14.89 10.86 -9.95
CA GLY A 126 -15.34 9.76 -9.10
C GLY A 126 -14.22 8.91 -8.50
N TYR A 127 -12.96 9.35 -8.57
CA TYR A 127 -11.88 8.69 -7.83
C TYR A 127 -12.02 8.94 -6.33
N THR A 128 -11.75 7.92 -5.53
CA THR A 128 -11.51 8.06 -4.10
C THR A 128 -10.05 8.44 -3.87
N LEU A 129 -9.78 9.45 -3.05
CA LEU A 129 -8.42 9.86 -2.69
C LEU A 129 -8.03 9.37 -1.30
N SER A 130 -6.75 9.05 -1.13
CA SER A 130 -6.18 8.62 0.15
C SER A 130 -4.74 9.08 0.31
N ASP A 131 -4.34 9.21 1.59
CA ASP A 131 -2.97 9.47 2.05
C ASP A 131 -2.24 10.67 1.41
N GLY A 132 -2.95 11.49 0.64
CA GLY A 132 -2.42 12.67 -0.06
C GLY A 132 -1.58 12.35 -1.29
N ASP A 133 -1.43 11.07 -1.66
CA ASP A 133 -0.56 10.61 -2.75
C ASP A 133 -1.14 9.44 -3.54
N ARG A 134 -2.42 9.10 -3.31
CA ARG A 134 -3.11 7.98 -3.97
C ARG A 134 -4.52 8.36 -4.42
N ALA A 135 -4.94 7.76 -5.51
CA ALA A 135 -6.30 7.85 -6.03
C ALA A 135 -6.74 6.51 -6.61
N ARG A 136 -8.01 6.13 -6.45
CA ARG A 136 -8.54 4.85 -6.94
C ARG A 136 -9.92 5.01 -7.58
N LEU A 137 -10.16 4.25 -8.65
CA LEU A 137 -11.45 4.09 -9.31
C LEU A 137 -11.66 2.61 -9.62
N GLY A 138 -12.29 1.87 -8.70
CA GLY A 138 -12.32 0.41 -8.78
C GLY A 138 -10.93 -0.20 -8.73
N THR A 139 -10.62 -1.06 -9.70
CA THR A 139 -9.34 -1.78 -9.78
C THR A 139 -8.20 -0.92 -10.34
N LEU A 140 -8.54 0.26 -10.86
CA LEU A 140 -7.58 1.25 -11.34
C LEU A 140 -7.08 2.10 -10.17
N ALA A 141 -5.78 2.02 -9.90
CA ALA A 141 -5.10 2.78 -8.87
C ALA A 141 -4.02 3.70 -9.46
N LEU A 142 -3.90 4.88 -8.88
CA LEU A 142 -2.90 5.90 -9.19
C LEU A 142 -2.11 6.19 -7.92
N ARG A 143 -0.77 6.13 -8.02
CA ARG A 143 0.16 6.52 -6.95
C ARG A 143 1.07 7.65 -7.45
N PHE A 144 1.28 8.65 -6.61
CA PHE A 144 1.99 9.87 -6.97
C PHE A 144 3.21 10.05 -6.06
N GLN A 145 4.36 10.38 -6.63
CA GLN A 145 5.58 10.63 -5.88
C GLN A 145 6.42 11.69 -6.58
N PHE A 146 6.96 12.65 -5.84
CA PHE A 146 7.97 13.56 -6.39
C PHE A 146 9.36 12.92 -6.28
N ASN A 147 10.04 12.73 -7.42
CA ASN A 147 11.41 12.23 -7.48
C ASN A 147 12.44 13.36 -7.30
N SER A 148 12.06 14.58 -7.69
CA SER A 148 12.81 15.82 -7.45
C SER A 148 11.83 16.92 -7.03
N THR A 149 12.31 18.16 -6.89
CA THR A 149 11.45 19.31 -6.60
C THR A 149 10.43 19.62 -7.69
N ASP A 150 10.69 19.22 -8.93
CA ASP A 150 9.90 19.58 -10.12
C ASP A 150 9.48 18.38 -10.98
N THR A 151 9.85 17.16 -10.60
CA THR A 151 9.55 15.94 -11.35
C THR A 151 8.62 15.04 -10.57
N LEU A 152 7.40 14.90 -11.08
CA LEU A 152 6.37 14.02 -10.57
C LEU A 152 6.43 12.67 -11.29
N GLN A 153 6.45 11.61 -10.50
CA GLN A 153 6.17 10.25 -10.91
C GLN A 153 4.72 9.90 -10.61
N MET A 154 3.98 9.50 -11.63
CA MET A 154 2.66 8.89 -11.53
C MET A 154 2.79 7.42 -11.91
N ILE A 155 2.26 6.55 -11.07
CA ILE A 155 2.26 5.10 -11.27
C ILE A 155 0.81 4.69 -11.41
N VAL A 156 0.50 4.09 -12.55
CA VAL A 156 -0.84 3.63 -12.91
C VAL A 156 -0.83 2.11 -12.84
N SER A 157 -1.73 1.52 -12.06
CA SER A 157 -1.96 0.09 -12.06
C SER A 157 -3.45 -0.21 -12.23
N ASP A 158 -3.77 -1.26 -12.98
CA ASP A 158 -5.13 -1.78 -13.07
C ASP A 158 -5.06 -3.29 -12.93
N ALA A 159 -5.43 -3.80 -11.76
CA ALA A 159 -5.44 -5.23 -11.50
C ALA A 159 -6.53 -5.95 -12.31
N GLY A 160 -7.48 -5.20 -12.88
CA GLY A 160 -8.67 -5.72 -13.51
C GLY A 160 -9.60 -6.40 -12.51
N THR A 161 -10.79 -6.75 -12.99
CA THR A 161 -11.79 -7.47 -12.20
C THR A 161 -11.98 -8.87 -12.76
N SER A 162 -11.83 -9.88 -11.91
CA SER A 162 -12.22 -11.23 -12.24
C SER A 162 -13.64 -11.57 -11.81
N LYS A 163 -14.20 -12.60 -12.44
CA LYS A 163 -15.48 -13.16 -12.00
C LYS A 163 -15.29 -13.82 -10.64
N TRP A 164 -16.28 -13.64 -9.76
CA TRP A 164 -16.30 -14.34 -8.48
C TRP A 164 -16.19 -15.87 -8.69
N PRO A 165 -15.17 -16.54 -8.12
CA PRO A 165 -14.98 -17.97 -8.30
C PRO A 165 -15.90 -18.79 -7.40
N SER A 166 -15.99 -20.09 -7.69
CA SER A 166 -16.59 -21.04 -6.75
C SER A 166 -15.59 -21.34 -5.64
N LEU A 167 -15.94 -21.00 -4.39
CA LEU A 167 -15.08 -21.21 -3.22
C LEU A 167 -15.70 -22.24 -2.26
N PRO A 168 -14.88 -22.92 -1.41
CA PRO A 168 -15.37 -23.87 -0.43
C PRO A 168 -16.44 -23.28 0.51
N GLY A 169 -17.26 -24.15 1.09
CA GLY A 169 -18.28 -23.74 2.06
C GLY A 169 -19.46 -22.96 1.46
N ASP A 170 -19.63 -23.02 0.13
CA ASP A 170 -20.67 -22.29 -0.60
C ASP A 170 -20.59 -20.77 -0.34
N LEU A 171 -19.36 -20.24 -0.25
CA LEU A 171 -19.13 -18.82 0.04
C LEU A 171 -19.77 -17.96 -1.06
N LEU A 172 -20.73 -17.12 -0.66
CA LEU A 172 -21.45 -16.25 -1.59
C LEU A 172 -20.57 -15.06 -2.00
N ALA A 173 -20.76 -14.57 -3.23
CA ALA A 173 -20.15 -13.31 -3.68
C ALA A 173 -20.59 -12.12 -2.83
N PRO A 174 -19.77 -11.06 -2.69
CA PRO A 174 -20.17 -9.82 -2.04
C PRO A 174 -21.24 -9.09 -2.87
N ASP A 175 -22.17 -8.39 -2.20
CA ASP A 175 -23.19 -7.58 -2.88
C ASP A 175 -22.68 -6.20 -3.30
N LYS A 176 -21.57 -5.77 -2.70
CA LYS A 176 -20.91 -4.49 -2.91
C LYS A 176 -19.41 -4.70 -3.06
N GLY A 177 -18.76 -3.68 -3.60
CA GLY A 177 -17.34 -3.69 -3.87
C GLY A 177 -17.01 -4.48 -5.14
N THR A 178 -15.78 -4.29 -5.60
CA THR A 178 -15.22 -4.91 -6.79
C THR A 178 -14.06 -5.79 -6.38
N LEU A 179 -13.98 -7.01 -6.92
CA LEU A 179 -12.80 -7.88 -6.72
C LEU A 179 -11.59 -7.22 -7.40
N ASP A 180 -10.56 -6.91 -6.62
CA ASP A 180 -9.30 -6.35 -7.11
C ASP A 180 -8.39 -7.52 -7.52
N GLY A 181 -8.27 -7.75 -8.83
CA GLY A 181 -7.58 -8.92 -9.38
C GLY A 181 -8.38 -10.22 -9.20
N ASP A 182 -7.71 -11.24 -8.66
CA ASP A 182 -8.20 -12.61 -8.50
C ASP A 182 -8.27 -13.03 -7.03
N VAL A 183 -8.97 -14.13 -6.77
CA VAL A 183 -8.82 -14.85 -5.50
C VAL A 183 -7.55 -15.68 -5.57
N ASP A 184 -6.58 -15.37 -4.72
CA ASP A 184 -5.29 -16.05 -4.65
C ASP A 184 -5.40 -17.27 -3.73
N ALA A 185 -5.65 -18.44 -4.33
CA ALA A 185 -5.69 -19.71 -3.62
C ALA A 185 -4.32 -20.38 -3.66
N VAL A 186 -3.76 -20.66 -2.48
CA VAL A 186 -2.42 -21.23 -2.34
C VAL A 186 -2.48 -22.76 -2.42
N GLU A 187 -1.61 -23.34 -3.25
CA GLU A 187 -1.36 -24.79 -3.23
C GLU A 187 -0.54 -25.14 -1.99
N LEU A 188 -1.15 -25.90 -1.07
CA LEU A 188 -0.52 -26.29 0.18
C LEU A 188 0.30 -27.57 0.02
N SER A 189 1.51 -27.55 0.59
CA SER A 189 2.38 -28.72 0.66
C SER A 189 1.84 -29.79 1.62
N ASP A 190 2.29 -31.04 1.46
CA ASP A 190 1.98 -32.13 2.39
C ASP A 190 2.35 -31.81 3.84
N ALA A 191 3.41 -31.01 4.05
CA ALA A 191 3.84 -30.59 5.38
C ALA A 191 2.86 -29.60 6.03
N GLU A 192 2.29 -28.68 5.24
CA GLU A 192 1.26 -27.74 5.70
C GLU A 192 -0.05 -28.46 6.00
N LYS A 193 -0.45 -29.40 5.13
CA LYS A 193 -1.59 -30.29 5.40
C LYS A 193 -1.40 -31.12 6.67
N ALA A 194 -0.19 -31.64 6.89
CA ALA A 194 0.15 -32.37 8.12
C ALA A 194 0.12 -31.48 9.38
N SER A 195 0.31 -30.16 9.24
CA SER A 195 0.16 -29.19 10.33
C SER A 195 -1.28 -28.77 10.59
N GLY A 196 -2.23 -29.26 9.78
CA GLY A 196 -3.65 -29.05 9.94
C GLY A 196 -4.26 -28.02 8.98
N ASN A 197 -3.50 -27.37 8.10
CA ASN A 197 -4.04 -26.44 7.11
C ASN A 197 -4.39 -27.18 5.81
N TYR A 198 -5.67 -27.17 5.43
CA TYR A 198 -6.18 -27.89 4.25
C TYR A 198 -6.59 -26.96 3.11
N TYR A 199 -6.71 -25.65 3.36
CA TYR A 199 -7.05 -24.67 2.34
C TYR A 199 -6.63 -23.28 2.80
N SER A 200 -6.08 -22.48 1.89
CA SER A 200 -5.81 -21.07 2.14
C SER A 200 -6.07 -20.27 0.87
N ALA A 201 -6.86 -19.20 0.98
CA ALA A 201 -7.01 -18.21 -0.07
C ALA A 201 -7.12 -16.80 0.50
N GLY A 202 -6.60 -15.83 -0.24
CA GLY A 202 -6.77 -14.40 0.03
C GLY A 202 -7.49 -13.72 -1.12
N PHE A 203 -8.23 -12.66 -0.82
CA PHE A 203 -8.77 -11.77 -1.86
C PHE A 203 -9.01 -10.38 -1.31
N THR A 204 -9.02 -9.43 -2.23
CA THR A 204 -9.17 -8.01 -1.94
C THR A 204 -10.44 -7.49 -2.63
N LEU A 205 -11.23 -6.72 -1.88
CA LEU A 205 -12.36 -5.98 -2.43
C LEU A 205 -12.09 -4.48 -2.33
N VAL A 206 -12.44 -3.72 -3.37
CA VAL A 206 -12.30 -2.25 -3.43
C VAL A 206 -13.67 -1.58 -3.58
N ASP A 207 -13.72 -0.26 -3.40
CA ASP A 207 -14.94 0.55 -3.39
C ASP A 207 -15.93 0.15 -2.28
N LEU A 208 -15.40 -0.17 -1.10
CA LEU A 208 -16.17 -0.53 0.09
C LEU A 208 -16.02 0.50 1.20
N THR A 209 -17.00 0.55 2.11
CA THR A 209 -16.78 1.07 3.46
C THR A 209 -16.48 -0.08 4.43
N GLU A 210 -15.94 0.23 5.60
CA GLU A 210 -15.74 -0.77 6.66
C GLU A 210 -17.06 -1.46 7.05
N GLU A 211 -18.17 -0.71 7.07
CA GLU A 211 -19.50 -1.30 7.32
C GLU A 211 -19.93 -2.29 6.24
N ASP A 212 -19.58 -2.03 4.98
CA ASP A 212 -19.87 -2.96 3.88
C ASP A 212 -19.06 -4.26 4.01
N CYS A 213 -17.86 -4.21 4.60
CA CYS A 213 -17.02 -5.38 4.88
C CYS A 213 -17.65 -6.27 5.96
N LEU A 214 -18.09 -5.66 7.06
CA LEU A 214 -18.80 -6.37 8.12
C LEU A 214 -20.14 -6.94 7.64
N ALA A 215 -20.85 -6.22 6.78
CA ALA A 215 -22.08 -6.70 6.15
C ALA A 215 -21.82 -7.93 5.26
N TYR A 216 -20.67 -7.99 4.58
CA TYR A 216 -20.30 -9.15 3.78
C TYR A 216 -20.02 -10.40 4.65
N VAL A 217 -19.36 -10.25 5.80
CA VAL A 217 -19.21 -11.37 6.76
C VAL A 217 -20.57 -11.80 7.29
N GLN A 218 -21.42 -10.84 7.69
CA GLN A 218 -22.76 -11.12 8.19
C GLN A 218 -23.63 -11.86 7.16
N LYS A 219 -23.50 -11.54 5.87
CA LYS A 219 -24.18 -12.27 4.79
C LYS A 219 -23.88 -13.77 4.81
N GLN A 220 -22.65 -14.17 5.14
CA GLN A 220 -22.31 -15.60 5.22
C GLN A 220 -22.95 -16.25 6.45
N VAL A 221 -23.01 -15.54 7.58
CA VAL A 221 -23.73 -15.99 8.78
C VAL A 221 -25.22 -16.19 8.48
N ASP A 222 -25.83 -15.25 7.75
CA ASP A 222 -27.21 -15.36 7.29
C ASP A 222 -27.40 -16.51 6.28
N ASN A 223 -26.32 -16.94 5.61
CA ASN A 223 -26.24 -18.11 4.73
C ASN A 223 -25.85 -19.42 5.48
N GLY A 224 -25.98 -19.45 6.80
CA GLY A 224 -25.79 -20.66 7.62
C GLY A 224 -24.35 -20.93 8.05
N TRP A 225 -23.45 -19.96 7.91
CA TRP A 225 -22.17 -19.97 8.62
C TRP A 225 -22.39 -19.57 10.09
N GLU A 226 -21.48 -19.96 10.97
CA GLU A 226 -21.46 -19.58 12.38
C GLU A 226 -20.53 -18.36 12.59
N GLY A 227 -20.71 -17.61 13.68
CA GLY A 227 -19.87 -16.46 14.00
C GLY A 227 -20.57 -15.11 13.82
N GLY A 228 -19.81 -14.08 13.47
CA GLY A 228 -20.27 -12.70 13.30
C GLY A 228 -19.17 -11.67 13.57
N GLY A 229 -19.41 -10.42 13.18
CA GLY A 229 -18.41 -9.36 13.25
C GLY A 229 -17.44 -9.44 12.06
N ASP A 230 -16.16 -9.60 12.35
CA ASP A 230 -15.08 -9.71 11.36
C ASP A 230 -14.79 -11.16 10.93
N MET A 231 -15.47 -12.15 11.51
CA MET A 231 -15.21 -13.57 11.23
C MET A 231 -16.48 -14.41 11.15
N ALA A 232 -16.52 -15.32 10.18
CA ALA A 232 -17.53 -16.37 10.07
C ALA A 232 -16.87 -17.72 9.78
N THR A 233 -17.41 -18.81 10.34
CA THR A 233 -16.89 -20.16 10.17
C THR A 233 -17.94 -21.14 9.66
N LYS A 234 -17.53 -22.19 8.97
CA LYS A 234 -18.41 -23.27 8.51
C LYS A 234 -17.65 -24.60 8.52
N GLU A 235 -18.29 -25.64 9.05
CA GLU A 235 -17.74 -26.98 8.94
C GLU A 235 -17.88 -27.48 7.51
N ILE A 236 -16.77 -27.97 6.95
CA ILE A 236 -16.72 -28.56 5.61
C ILE A 236 -15.93 -29.86 5.64
N ASN A 237 -16.04 -30.66 4.57
CA ASN A 237 -15.20 -31.82 4.35
C ASN A 237 -14.26 -31.57 3.16
N ILE A 238 -12.95 -31.66 3.39
CA ILE A 238 -11.93 -31.57 2.35
C ILE A 238 -11.17 -32.90 2.35
N GLU A 239 -11.17 -33.61 1.22
CA GLU A 239 -10.42 -34.86 1.06
C GLU A 239 -10.70 -35.91 2.16
N GLY A 240 -11.92 -35.93 2.71
CA GLY A 240 -12.31 -36.84 3.79
C GLY A 240 -12.02 -36.32 5.21
N VAL A 241 -11.35 -35.19 5.36
CA VAL A 241 -11.05 -34.54 6.64
C VAL A 241 -12.12 -33.50 6.95
N THR A 242 -12.66 -33.53 8.17
CA THR A 242 -13.55 -32.47 8.67
C THR A 242 -12.69 -31.27 9.06
N CYS A 243 -13.01 -30.13 8.46
CA CYS A 243 -12.30 -28.87 8.70
C CYS A 243 -13.28 -27.78 9.14
N ASP A 244 -12.77 -26.85 9.94
CA ASP A 244 -13.40 -25.54 10.15
C ASP A 244 -12.86 -24.58 9.09
N LEU A 245 -13.71 -24.21 8.14
CA LEU A 245 -13.46 -23.15 7.16
C LEU A 245 -13.78 -21.81 7.80
N MET A 246 -12.86 -20.84 7.72
CA MET A 246 -12.98 -19.51 8.31
C MET A 246 -12.86 -18.46 7.21
N LEU A 247 -13.88 -17.62 7.08
CA LEU A 247 -13.78 -16.33 6.40
C LEU A 247 -13.46 -15.26 7.45
N GLN A 248 -12.42 -14.48 7.22
CA GLN A 248 -12.04 -13.36 8.07
C GLN A 248 -11.87 -12.09 7.25
N PHE A 249 -12.48 -11.00 7.72
CA PHE A 249 -12.14 -9.63 7.34
C PHE A 249 -10.88 -9.21 8.11
N VAL A 250 -9.76 -9.03 7.40
CA VAL A 250 -8.43 -8.88 8.02
C VAL A 250 -8.10 -7.43 8.30
N GLN A 251 -8.29 -6.57 7.30
CA GLN A 251 -7.94 -5.15 7.39
C GLN A 251 -8.71 -4.33 6.37
N PHE A 252 -8.91 -3.05 6.70
CA PHE A 252 -9.49 -2.05 5.80
C PHE A 252 -8.61 -0.81 5.78
N TYR A 253 -8.33 -0.33 4.59
CA TYR A 253 -7.60 0.91 4.35
C TYR A 253 -7.99 1.42 2.97
N ASP A 254 -8.14 2.74 2.81
CA ASP A 254 -8.32 3.35 1.49
C ASP A 254 -9.47 2.74 0.63
N GLY A 255 -10.62 2.48 1.24
CA GLY A 255 -11.77 1.89 0.53
C GLY A 255 -11.53 0.45 0.04
N GLN A 256 -10.43 -0.16 0.47
CA GLN A 256 -10.00 -1.52 0.18
C GLN A 256 -10.10 -2.38 1.44
N ALA A 257 -10.53 -3.62 1.27
CA ALA A 257 -10.63 -4.60 2.33
C ALA A 257 -9.99 -5.92 1.90
N ASP A 258 -9.13 -6.45 2.77
CA ASP A 258 -8.52 -7.75 2.55
C ASP A 258 -9.27 -8.80 3.37
N PHE A 259 -9.60 -9.90 2.69
CA PHE A 259 -10.26 -11.05 3.27
C PHE A 259 -9.39 -12.29 3.16
N ARG A 260 -9.55 -13.17 4.13
CA ARG A 260 -8.89 -14.46 4.17
C ARG A 260 -9.90 -15.58 4.31
N LEU A 261 -9.66 -16.67 3.58
CA LEU A 261 -10.42 -17.91 3.65
C LEU A 261 -9.47 -19.07 3.95
N GLU A 262 -9.51 -19.62 5.16
CA GLU A 262 -8.64 -20.72 5.58
C GLU A 262 -9.45 -21.92 6.08
N ALA A 263 -9.01 -23.15 5.83
CA ALA A 263 -9.61 -24.35 6.41
C ALA A 263 -8.61 -25.13 7.26
N TRP A 264 -8.97 -25.35 8.52
CA TRP A 264 -8.13 -26.07 9.48
C TRP A 264 -8.81 -27.36 9.93
N ALA A 265 -8.06 -28.46 10.02
CA ALA A 265 -8.58 -29.72 10.55
C ALA A 265 -9.11 -29.54 11.99
N LYS A 266 -10.24 -30.19 12.25
CA LYS A 266 -10.95 -30.15 13.53
C LYS A 266 -10.45 -31.21 14.51
#